data_AF-A0A9W8CMC9-F1
#
_entry.id   AF-A0A9W8CMC9-F1
#
_cell.length_a   1.000
_cell.length_b   1.000
_cell.length_c   1.000
_cell.angle_alpha   90.00
_cell.angle_beta   90.00
_cell.angle_gamma   90.00
#
_symmetry.space_group_name_H-M   'P 1'
#
loop_
_entity.id
_entity.type
_entity.pdbx_description
1 polymer ?
#
loop_
_entity_poly.entity_id
_entity_poly.type
_entity_poly.pdbx_seq_one_letter_code
_entity_poly.pdbx_strand_id
1 'polypeptide(L)'
;MAFRATSIFHQKHQLRPAFELALRSSCLQLVLARWGLETAALMELRDHKPAPDDERKPRAVEAITAAMYESGLDDHATVKEKTMLDKPYKTWEYLDYAYGDHWEAFGILQWLLGRQHLIPPYYSNFDRARLFQNTGILPIDPTTVEKFVNQFMSLQTHQTVDEKQLGHEVDIAEAWFWRARAQVILGLRDEIARSESQTAEQSQQGSPLDSVLRSKRIPHSLRKMANDIPKSIPLAAKRALAKGIISQTEGDDFSIAVEMKGASNGEPAKTMSVPYSNLDENHHDAIRKIAESRFLAFAWSLGKITDWDADQVSEMVSINPINAIWSPNQD
;
A
#
# COMPACT_ATOMS: atom_id res chain seq x y z
N MET A 1 -32.96 -5.84 -3.40
CA MET A 1 -32.53 -4.63 -4.12
C MET A 1 -31.38 -5.00 -5.03
N ALA A 2 -31.58 -4.89 -6.33
CA ALA A 2 -30.60 -5.23 -7.35
C ALA A 2 -29.43 -4.26 -7.30
N PHE A 3 -28.21 -4.79 -7.14
CA PHE A 3 -26.96 -4.06 -7.32
C PHE A 3 -26.83 -3.64 -8.79
N ARG A 4 -27.44 -2.51 -9.18
CA ARG A 4 -27.22 -1.84 -10.47
C ARG A 4 -25.91 -1.03 -10.45
N ALA A 5 -24.80 -1.69 -10.15
CA ALA A 5 -23.45 -1.08 -10.17
C ALA A 5 -22.38 -1.96 -10.84
N THR A 6 -22.76 -3.08 -11.48
CA THR A 6 -21.79 -4.07 -11.98
C THR A 6 -21.40 -3.91 -13.45
N SER A 7 -21.96 -2.97 -14.22
CA SER A 7 -21.58 -2.80 -15.63
C SER A 7 -20.49 -1.75 -15.89
N ILE A 8 -19.98 -1.05 -14.87
CA ILE A 8 -18.97 0.02 -15.06
C ILE A 8 -17.53 -0.53 -14.96
N PHE A 9 -17.33 -1.75 -14.44
CA PHE A 9 -15.99 -2.29 -14.18
C PHE A 9 -15.45 -3.29 -15.20
N HIS A 10 -16.13 -3.49 -16.35
CA HIS A 10 -15.51 -4.13 -17.53
C HIS A 10 -14.80 -3.11 -18.43
N GLN A 11 -14.48 -1.93 -17.91
CA GLN A 11 -13.59 -1.01 -18.60
C GLN A 11 -12.22 -1.66 -18.71
N LYS A 12 -11.71 -1.77 -19.95
CA LYS A 12 -10.30 -2.08 -20.21
C LYS A 12 -9.43 -1.30 -19.23
N HIS A 13 -8.42 -1.97 -18.67
CA HIS A 13 -7.45 -1.36 -17.80
C HIS A 13 -6.60 -0.38 -18.62
N GLN A 14 -7.09 0.84 -18.81
CA GLN A 14 -6.35 1.88 -19.52
C GLN A 14 -5.39 2.54 -18.53
N LEU A 15 -4.13 2.15 -18.63
CA LEU A 15 -3.06 2.80 -17.88
C LEU A 15 -2.86 4.23 -18.37
N ARG A 16 -2.50 5.12 -17.43
CA ARG A 16 -1.92 6.42 -17.71
C ARG A 16 -0.69 6.26 -18.63
N PRO A 17 -0.37 7.29 -19.43
CA PRO A 17 0.83 7.29 -20.25
C PRO A 17 2.09 6.96 -19.43
N ALA A 18 3.03 6.21 -20.03
CA ALA A 18 4.26 5.80 -19.34
C ALA A 18 5.08 6.99 -18.81
N PHE A 19 5.06 8.13 -19.52
CA PHE A 19 5.72 9.35 -19.05
C PHE A 19 5.10 9.89 -17.75
N GLU A 20 3.78 9.83 -17.57
CA GLU A 20 3.11 10.25 -16.32
C GLU A 20 3.52 9.34 -15.16
N LEU A 21 3.57 8.02 -15.41
CA LEU A 21 4.03 7.05 -14.42
C LEU A 21 5.50 7.31 -14.04
N ALA A 22 6.35 7.64 -15.01
CA ALA A 22 7.76 7.96 -14.80
C ALA A 22 7.93 9.23 -13.96
N LEU A 23 7.24 10.32 -14.31
CA LEU A 23 7.24 11.57 -13.53
C LEU A 23 6.83 11.32 -12.08
N ARG A 24 5.71 10.61 -11.87
CA ARG A 24 5.22 10.30 -10.53
C ARG A 24 6.20 9.44 -9.73
N SER A 25 6.86 8.51 -10.40
CA SER A 25 7.90 7.66 -9.82
C SER A 25 9.15 8.46 -9.43
N SER A 26 9.56 9.42 -10.26
CA SER A 26 10.69 10.31 -9.97
C SER A 26 10.42 11.21 -8.77
N CYS A 27 9.22 11.81 -8.69
CA CYS A 27 8.82 12.61 -7.54
C CYS A 27 8.84 11.77 -6.24
N LEU A 28 8.28 10.55 -6.27
CA LEU A 28 8.33 9.64 -5.11
C LEU A 28 9.76 9.29 -4.71
N GLN A 29 10.65 9.02 -5.66
CA GLN A 29 12.03 8.69 -5.32
C GLN A 29 12.74 9.82 -4.59
N LEU A 30 12.56 11.08 -5.01
CA LEU A 30 13.17 12.22 -4.33
C LEU A 30 12.62 12.35 -2.90
N VAL A 31 11.31 12.22 -2.71
CA VAL A 31 10.66 12.26 -1.38
C VAL A 31 11.11 11.09 -0.50
N LEU A 32 11.21 9.88 -1.05
CA LEU A 32 11.67 8.70 -0.31
C LEU A 32 13.17 8.77 0.01
N ALA A 33 13.98 9.40 -0.85
CA ALA A 33 15.38 9.67 -0.56
C ALA A 33 15.51 10.66 0.61
N ARG A 34 14.69 11.72 0.60
CA ARG A 34 14.57 12.67 1.73
C ARG A 34 14.14 11.96 3.02
N TRP A 35 13.14 11.08 2.92
CA TRP A 35 12.65 10.27 4.05
C TRP A 35 13.75 9.39 4.64
N GLY A 36 14.59 8.77 3.81
CA GLY A 36 15.70 7.94 4.28
C GLY A 36 16.74 8.74 5.09
N LEU A 37 17.06 9.95 4.64
CA LEU A 37 17.99 10.85 5.34
C LEU A 37 17.41 11.34 6.68
N GLU A 38 16.15 11.76 6.69
CA GLU A 38 15.46 12.22 7.90
C GLU A 38 15.31 11.09 8.92
N THR A 39 14.94 9.89 8.47
CA THR A 39 14.84 8.71 9.35
C THR A 39 16.19 8.35 9.98
N ALA A 40 17.27 8.38 9.20
CA ALA A 40 18.60 8.13 9.73
C ALA A 40 19.01 9.18 10.78
N ALA A 41 18.69 10.45 10.55
CA ALA A 41 18.94 11.53 11.50
C ALA A 41 18.15 11.36 12.80
N LEU A 42 16.88 10.94 12.71
CA LEU A 42 16.02 10.67 13.87
C LEU A 42 16.56 9.50 14.72
N MET A 43 17.04 8.43 14.07
CA MET A 43 17.63 7.29 14.78
C MET A 43 18.91 7.68 15.53
N GLU A 44 19.76 8.54 14.95
CA GLU A 44 20.95 9.07 15.61
C GLU A 44 20.62 9.90 16.85
N LEU A 45 19.58 10.74 16.79
CA LEU A 45 19.09 11.52 17.93
C LEU A 45 18.60 10.61 19.07
N ARG A 46 17.91 9.51 18.73
CA ARG A 46 17.35 8.55 19.69
C ARG A 46 18.44 7.75 20.42
N ASP A 47 19.49 7.35 19.73
CA ASP A 47 20.55 6.51 20.30
C ASP A 47 21.60 7.30 21.11
N HIS A 48 21.41 8.63 21.25
CA HIS A 48 22.34 9.55 21.94
C HIS A 48 23.80 9.42 21.48
N LYS A 49 24.00 8.90 20.27
CA LYS A 49 25.29 8.91 19.60
C LYS A 49 25.31 10.20 18.80
N PRO A 50 26.08 11.22 19.21
CA PRO A 50 26.35 12.34 18.33
C PRO A 50 27.14 11.78 17.16
N ALA A 51 26.46 11.42 16.07
CA ALA A 51 27.13 11.35 14.79
C ALA A 51 27.70 12.76 14.58
N PRO A 52 28.99 12.91 14.21
CA PRO A 52 29.48 14.20 13.77
C PRO A 52 28.52 14.68 12.69
N ASP A 53 28.00 15.90 12.81
CA ASP A 53 27.04 16.46 11.85
C ASP A 53 27.79 16.59 10.52
N ASP A 54 27.73 15.51 9.74
CA ASP A 54 28.45 15.37 8.50
C ASP A 54 27.78 16.34 7.53
N GLU A 55 28.50 17.40 7.14
CA GLU A 55 28.02 18.41 6.18
C GLU A 55 27.46 17.77 4.89
N ARG A 56 27.81 16.51 4.61
CA ARG A 56 27.22 15.71 3.53
C ARG A 56 25.70 15.55 3.65
N LYS A 57 25.13 15.42 4.84
CA LYS A 57 23.68 15.18 5.00
C LYS A 57 22.85 16.42 4.66
N PRO A 58 23.12 17.62 5.23
CA PRO A 58 22.44 18.85 4.81
C PRO A 58 22.63 19.13 3.30
N ARG A 59 23.83 18.92 2.75
CA ARG A 59 24.07 19.07 1.30
C ARG A 59 23.27 18.07 0.46
N ALA A 60 23.12 16.83 0.92
CA ALA A 60 22.30 15.83 0.23
C ALA A 60 20.81 16.21 0.26
N VAL A 61 20.35 16.80 1.36
CA VAL A 61 19.00 17.35 1.47
C VAL A 61 18.78 18.48 0.47
N GLU A 62 19.70 19.45 0.43
CA GLU A 62 19.66 20.55 -0.53
C GLU A 62 19.69 20.03 -1.97
N ALA A 63 20.52 19.02 -2.27
CA ALA A 63 20.59 18.40 -3.59
C ALA A 63 19.27 17.71 -3.99
N ILE A 64 18.60 17.02 -3.06
CA ILE A 64 17.29 16.40 -3.33
C ILE A 64 16.25 17.46 -3.65
N THR A 65 16.18 18.52 -2.85
CA THR A 65 15.23 19.61 -3.06
C THR A 65 15.54 20.36 -4.36
N ALA A 66 16.82 20.66 -4.64
CA ALA A 66 17.25 21.27 -5.89
C ALA A 66 16.91 20.39 -7.11
N ALA A 67 17.13 19.07 -7.03
CA ALA A 67 16.77 18.17 -8.12
C ALA A 67 15.27 18.18 -8.45
N MET A 68 14.39 18.35 -7.46
CA MET A 68 12.94 18.49 -7.70
C MET A 68 12.64 19.73 -8.56
N TYR A 69 13.23 20.88 -8.22
CA TYR A 69 12.97 22.15 -8.88
C TYR A 69 13.71 22.31 -10.21
N GLU A 70 14.98 21.91 -10.28
CA GLU A 70 15.82 22.07 -11.47
C GLU A 70 15.41 21.15 -12.62
N SER A 71 14.82 19.99 -12.30
CA SER A 71 14.29 19.06 -13.32
C SER A 71 12.83 19.34 -13.72
N GLY A 72 12.19 20.35 -13.14
CA GLY A 72 10.78 20.68 -13.40
C GLY A 72 9.78 19.63 -12.88
N LEU A 73 10.19 18.76 -11.97
CA LEU A 73 9.30 17.78 -11.35
C LEU A 73 8.30 18.41 -10.38
N ASP A 74 8.55 19.63 -9.93
CA ASP A 74 7.68 20.31 -8.99
C ASP A 74 6.27 20.46 -9.56
N ASP A 75 6.07 20.70 -10.86
CA ASP A 75 4.74 20.73 -11.47
C ASP A 75 3.95 19.42 -11.34
N HIS A 76 4.62 18.30 -11.03
CA HIS A 76 4.03 16.96 -10.88
C HIS A 76 4.00 16.45 -9.43
N ALA A 77 4.67 17.14 -8.51
CA ALA A 77 4.67 16.81 -7.08
C ALA A 77 3.39 17.28 -6.39
N THR A 78 2.92 16.53 -5.40
CA THR A 78 1.77 16.98 -4.60
C THR A 78 2.17 18.13 -3.68
N VAL A 79 1.18 18.91 -3.22
CA VAL A 79 1.43 20.04 -2.29
C VAL A 79 2.13 19.54 -1.03
N LYS A 80 1.74 18.36 -0.53
CA LYS A 80 2.32 17.76 0.67
C LYS A 80 3.76 17.33 0.44
N GLU A 81 4.09 16.77 -0.73
CA GLU A 81 5.45 16.42 -1.12
C GLU A 81 6.37 17.65 -1.19
N LYS A 82 5.92 18.73 -1.84
CA LYS A 82 6.65 20.00 -1.90
C LYS A 82 6.91 20.53 -0.50
N THR A 83 5.85 20.61 0.32
CA THR A 83 5.93 21.11 1.69
C THR A 83 6.97 20.35 2.51
N MET A 84 7.03 19.02 2.40
CA MET A 84 8.02 18.22 3.13
C MET A 84 9.45 18.36 2.60
N LEU A 85 9.62 18.52 1.29
CA LEU A 85 10.95 18.75 0.69
C LEU A 85 11.53 20.11 1.08
N ASP A 86 10.66 21.11 1.24
CA ASP A 86 11.03 22.46 1.66
C ASP A 86 11.29 22.60 3.16
N LYS A 87 10.85 21.63 3.98
CA LYS A 87 11.15 21.62 5.41
C LYS A 87 12.66 21.56 5.65
N PRO A 88 13.21 22.34 6.59
CA PRO A 88 14.63 22.24 6.97
C PRO A 88 15.01 20.82 7.43
N TYR A 89 16.27 20.46 7.28
CA TYR A 89 16.77 19.16 7.73
C TYR A 89 16.51 18.93 9.23
N LYS A 90 16.09 17.72 9.63
CA LYS A 90 15.72 17.31 11.01
C LYS A 90 14.45 17.96 11.56
N THR A 91 13.61 18.55 10.70
CA THR A 91 12.34 19.18 11.12
C THR A 91 11.09 18.40 10.71
N TRP A 92 11.26 17.19 10.18
CA TRP A 92 10.13 16.31 9.88
C TRP A 92 9.42 15.88 11.16
N GLU A 93 8.10 15.99 11.13
CA GLU A 93 7.16 15.61 12.19
C GLU A 93 6.72 14.16 12.00
N TYR A 94 6.12 13.57 13.04
CA TYR A 94 5.65 12.17 13.01
C TYR A 94 4.78 11.84 11.79
N LEU A 95 3.90 12.76 11.38
CA LEU A 95 3.02 12.57 10.22
C LEU A 95 3.76 12.61 8.87
N ASP A 96 4.92 13.26 8.79
CA ASP A 96 5.74 13.28 7.57
C ASP A 96 6.39 11.91 7.33
N TYR A 97 6.78 11.20 8.40
CA TYR A 97 7.38 9.86 8.29
C TYR A 97 6.42 8.80 7.75
N ALA A 98 5.10 9.06 7.74
CA ALA A 98 4.12 8.20 7.09
C ALA A 98 4.37 8.08 5.57
N TYR A 99 5.09 9.02 4.94
CA TYR A 99 5.48 8.88 3.54
C TYR A 99 6.38 7.69 3.25
N GLY A 100 7.04 7.13 4.26
CA GLY A 100 7.75 5.87 4.14
C GLY A 100 6.85 4.73 3.66
N ASP A 101 5.54 4.81 3.88
CA ASP A 101 4.60 3.79 3.43
C ASP A 101 4.45 3.76 1.89
N HIS A 102 4.91 4.79 1.17
CA HIS A 102 4.88 4.85 -0.30
C HIS A 102 6.00 4.07 -0.99
N TRP A 103 6.90 3.39 -0.27
CA TRP A 103 7.88 2.48 -0.88
C TRP A 103 7.22 1.42 -1.76
N GLU A 104 6.07 0.91 -1.32
CA GLU A 104 5.33 -0.12 -2.03
C GLU A 104 4.62 0.45 -3.27
N ALA A 105 4.11 1.68 -3.18
CA ALA A 105 3.54 2.40 -4.31
C ALA A 105 4.60 2.68 -5.38
N PHE A 106 5.80 3.09 -4.95
CA PHE A 106 6.94 3.29 -5.83
C PHE A 106 7.34 1.99 -6.56
N GLY A 107 7.32 0.85 -5.85
CA GLY A 107 7.56 -0.46 -6.45
C GLY A 107 6.56 -0.84 -7.54
N ILE A 108 5.27 -0.56 -7.35
CA ILE A 108 4.24 -0.77 -8.40
C ILE A 108 4.48 0.12 -9.61
N LEU A 109 4.81 1.40 -9.43
CA LEU A 109 5.13 2.28 -10.56
C LEU A 109 6.35 1.77 -11.34
N GLN A 110 7.40 1.31 -10.65
CA GLN A 110 8.57 0.70 -11.30
C GLN A 110 8.23 -0.59 -12.06
N TRP A 111 7.29 -1.38 -11.53
CA TRP A 111 6.80 -2.58 -12.22
C TRP A 111 5.99 -2.24 -13.47
N LEU A 112 5.09 -1.26 -13.39
CA LEU A 112 4.32 -0.77 -14.54
C LEU A 112 5.22 -0.19 -15.65
N LEU A 113 6.34 0.43 -15.27
CA LEU A 113 7.37 0.95 -16.17
C LEU A 113 8.35 -0.14 -16.68
N GLY A 114 8.17 -1.40 -16.27
CA GLY A 114 9.00 -2.53 -16.70
C GLY A 114 10.41 -2.56 -16.12
N ARG A 115 10.69 -1.71 -15.12
CA ARG A 115 11.99 -1.65 -14.41
C ARG A 115 12.10 -2.71 -13.32
N GLN A 116 10.96 -3.12 -12.78
CA GLN A 116 10.84 -4.20 -11.82
C GLN A 116 10.03 -5.32 -12.47
N HIS A 117 10.54 -6.55 -12.48
CA HIS A 117 9.90 -7.65 -13.19
C HIS A 117 8.84 -8.40 -12.37
N LEU A 118 8.93 -8.33 -11.04
CA LEU A 118 8.09 -9.09 -10.12
C LEU A 118 7.59 -8.19 -8.99
N ILE A 119 6.31 -8.33 -8.67
CA ILE A 119 5.70 -7.80 -7.46
C ILE A 119 5.89 -8.86 -6.37
N PRO A 120 6.56 -8.55 -5.23
CA PRO A 120 6.67 -9.48 -4.12
C PRO A 120 5.29 -9.85 -3.58
N PRO A 121 5.14 -10.96 -2.83
CA PRO A 121 3.90 -11.24 -2.12
C PRO A 121 3.50 -10.09 -1.18
N TYR A 122 2.20 -9.96 -0.85
CA TYR A 122 1.68 -8.85 -0.02
C TYR A 122 2.08 -8.92 1.46
N TYR A 123 2.81 -9.96 1.83
CA TYR A 123 3.47 -10.13 3.13
C TYR A 123 4.99 -9.91 3.06
N SER A 124 5.49 -9.36 1.94
CA SER A 124 6.90 -9.03 1.73
C SER A 124 7.01 -7.66 1.05
N ASN A 125 8.02 -6.88 1.46
CA ASN A 125 8.27 -5.56 0.90
C ASN A 125 9.06 -5.65 -0.40
N PHE A 126 8.98 -4.61 -1.24
CA PHE A 126 9.97 -4.42 -2.29
C PHE A 126 11.36 -4.18 -1.70
N ASP A 127 12.40 -4.66 -2.42
CA ASP A 127 13.78 -4.31 -2.12
C ASP A 127 14.03 -2.84 -2.45
N ARG A 128 14.10 -2.01 -1.40
CA ARG A 128 14.27 -0.56 -1.50
C ARG A 128 15.56 -0.16 -2.24
N ALA A 129 16.65 -0.89 -2.05
CA ALA A 129 17.92 -0.59 -2.70
C ALA A 129 17.80 -0.85 -4.21
N ARG A 130 17.18 -1.97 -4.58
CA ARG A 130 16.91 -2.29 -5.98
C ARG A 130 15.97 -1.26 -6.62
N LEU A 131 14.93 -0.81 -5.92
CA LEU A 131 14.02 0.20 -6.44
C LEU A 131 14.73 1.51 -6.82
N PHE A 132 15.67 1.99 -6.00
CA PHE A 132 16.48 3.17 -6.33
C PHE A 132 17.48 2.92 -7.47
N GLN A 133 18.08 1.73 -7.53
CA GLN A 133 18.99 1.37 -8.62
C GLN A 133 18.28 1.30 -9.97
N ASN A 134 17.03 0.83 -9.98
CA ASN A 134 16.21 0.63 -11.17
C ASN A 134 15.91 1.93 -11.95
N THR A 135 15.92 3.09 -11.28
CA THR A 135 15.68 4.39 -11.93
C THR A 135 16.95 5.05 -12.43
N GLY A 136 18.08 4.82 -11.76
CA GLY A 136 19.33 5.53 -12.02
C GLY A 136 19.28 7.02 -11.67
N ILE A 137 18.26 7.50 -10.95
CA ILE A 137 18.17 8.89 -10.52
C ILE A 137 19.16 9.14 -9.39
N LEU A 138 20.04 10.11 -9.59
CA LEU A 138 21.02 10.60 -8.62
C LEU A 138 20.65 12.04 -8.28
N PRO A 139 20.18 12.33 -7.05
CA PRO A 139 19.74 13.68 -6.69
C PRO A 139 20.81 14.77 -6.84
N ILE A 140 22.10 14.40 -6.79
CA ILE A 140 23.21 15.35 -7.01
C ILE A 140 23.35 15.80 -8.47
N ASP A 141 22.77 15.06 -9.42
CA ASP A 141 22.76 15.38 -10.85
C ASP A 141 21.31 15.39 -11.35
N PRO A 142 20.64 16.56 -11.36
CA PRO A 142 19.25 16.69 -11.80
C PRO A 142 19.01 16.20 -13.24
N THR A 143 20.04 16.19 -14.09
CA THR A 143 19.93 15.67 -15.46
C THR A 143 19.61 14.17 -15.50
N THR A 144 19.87 13.42 -14.42
CA THR A 144 19.50 12.01 -14.31
C THR A 144 17.98 11.80 -14.22
N VAL A 145 17.25 12.77 -13.65
CA VAL A 145 15.79 12.76 -13.63
C VAL A 145 15.25 12.88 -15.05
N GLU A 146 15.71 13.88 -15.79
CA GLU A 146 15.33 14.09 -17.19
C GLU A 146 15.65 12.87 -18.04
N LYS A 147 16.87 12.31 -17.90
CA LYS A 147 17.26 11.08 -18.61
C LYS A 147 16.33 9.91 -18.31
N PHE A 148 15.87 9.77 -17.07
CA PHE A 148 14.92 8.72 -16.70
C PHE A 148 13.56 8.95 -17.36
N VAL A 149 12.98 10.16 -17.23
CA VAL A 149 11.67 10.50 -17.79
C VAL A 149 11.67 10.41 -19.32
N ASN A 150 12.72 10.91 -19.97
CA ASN A 150 12.86 10.94 -21.43
C ASN A 150 12.84 9.55 -22.07
N GLN A 151 13.23 8.50 -21.33
CA GLN A 151 13.13 7.11 -21.81
C GLN A 151 11.67 6.67 -22.05
N PHE A 152 10.70 7.36 -21.43
CA PHE A 152 9.28 7.04 -21.50
C PHE A 152 8.44 8.07 -22.28
N MET A 153 9.08 9.10 -22.88
CA MET A 153 8.38 10.09 -23.71
C MET A 153 8.17 9.65 -25.17
N SER A 154 8.87 8.61 -25.63
CA SER A 154 8.70 8.11 -27.00
C SER A 154 7.35 7.40 -27.17
N LEU A 155 6.63 7.72 -28.26
CA LEU A 155 5.39 7.04 -28.66
C LEU A 155 5.60 5.53 -28.94
N GLN A 156 6.85 5.10 -29.14
CA GLN A 156 7.22 3.71 -29.37
C GLN A 156 7.51 2.93 -28.07
N THR A 157 7.55 3.60 -26.92
CA THR A 157 7.68 2.92 -25.62
C THR A 157 6.34 2.27 -25.30
N HIS A 158 6.12 1.07 -25.84
CA HIS A 158 4.97 0.24 -25.50
C HIS A 158 4.93 0.04 -23.99
N GLN A 159 3.72 0.09 -23.42
CA GLN A 159 3.50 -0.34 -22.04
C GLN A 159 4.06 -1.76 -21.90
N THR A 160 4.98 -1.94 -20.96
CA THR A 160 5.75 -3.18 -20.81
C THR A 160 4.93 -4.32 -20.22
N VAL A 161 3.78 -4.01 -19.61
CA VAL A 161 2.92 -4.97 -18.91
C VAL A 161 1.76 -5.37 -19.81
N ASP A 162 1.55 -6.68 -19.97
CA ASP A 162 0.41 -7.24 -20.68
C ASP A 162 -0.92 -6.95 -19.96
N GLU A 163 -2.00 -6.69 -20.71
CA GLU A 163 -3.31 -6.32 -20.14
C GLU A 163 -3.86 -7.41 -19.20
N LYS A 164 -3.63 -8.71 -19.49
CA LYS A 164 -4.08 -9.79 -18.61
C LYS A 164 -3.25 -9.87 -17.34
N GLN A 165 -1.93 -9.69 -17.46
CA GLN A 165 -1.04 -9.64 -16.30
C GLN A 165 -1.41 -8.45 -15.40
N LEU A 166 -1.66 -7.28 -15.98
CA LEU A 166 -2.10 -6.10 -15.26
C LEU A 166 -3.43 -6.35 -14.53
N GLY A 167 -4.44 -6.88 -15.23
CA GLY A 167 -5.73 -7.18 -14.61
C GLY A 167 -5.60 -8.17 -13.45
N HIS A 168 -4.77 -9.20 -13.61
CA HIS A 168 -4.51 -10.18 -12.56
C HIS A 168 -3.84 -9.56 -11.32
N GLU A 169 -2.81 -8.73 -11.49
CA GLU A 169 -2.13 -8.07 -10.36
C GLU A 169 -3.02 -7.04 -9.65
N VAL A 170 -3.91 -6.37 -10.39
CA VAL A 170 -4.94 -5.49 -9.82
C VAL A 170 -5.93 -6.30 -8.98
N ASP A 171 -6.38 -7.46 -9.46
CA ASP A 171 -7.27 -8.35 -8.70
C ASP A 171 -6.63 -8.84 -7.41
N ILE A 172 -5.32 -9.15 -7.43
CA ILE A 172 -4.54 -9.50 -6.24
C ILE A 172 -4.48 -8.33 -5.26
N ALA A 173 -4.16 -7.12 -5.75
CA ALA A 173 -4.11 -5.91 -4.94
C ALA A 173 -5.44 -5.63 -4.24
N GLU A 174 -6.54 -5.72 -4.99
CA GLU A 174 -7.89 -5.52 -4.49
C GLU A 174 -8.25 -6.54 -3.41
N ALA A 175 -7.92 -7.82 -3.62
CA ALA A 175 -8.21 -8.89 -2.66
C ALA A 175 -7.45 -8.72 -1.34
N TRP A 176 -6.16 -8.37 -1.39
CA TRP A 176 -5.37 -8.10 -0.19
C TRP A 176 -5.80 -6.83 0.52
N PHE A 177 -6.13 -5.77 -0.22
CA PHE A 177 -6.71 -4.54 0.34
C PHE A 177 -8.02 -4.84 1.08
N TRP A 178 -8.92 -5.59 0.45
CA TRP A 178 -10.17 -6.03 1.08
C TRP A 178 -9.90 -6.84 2.36
N ARG A 179 -8.99 -7.82 2.31
CA ARG A 179 -8.69 -8.67 3.47
C ARG A 179 -8.10 -7.88 4.63
N ALA A 180 -7.18 -6.95 4.36
CA ALA A 180 -6.60 -6.08 5.38
C ALA A 180 -7.67 -5.18 6.03
N ARG A 181 -8.59 -4.63 5.23
CA ARG A 181 -9.71 -3.83 5.74
C ARG A 181 -10.71 -4.65 6.53
N ALA A 182 -10.98 -5.89 6.12
CA ALA A 182 -11.81 -6.82 6.88
C ALA A 182 -11.24 -7.06 8.29
N GLN A 183 -9.90 -7.08 8.44
CA GLN A 183 -9.25 -7.19 9.74
C GLN A 183 -9.54 -6.00 10.65
N VAL A 184 -9.49 -4.77 10.13
CA VAL A 184 -9.81 -3.56 10.90
C VAL A 184 -11.25 -3.62 11.43
N ILE A 185 -12.19 -4.06 10.58
CA ILE A 185 -13.60 -4.21 10.97
C ILE A 185 -13.76 -5.29 12.03
N LEU A 186 -13.03 -6.41 11.95
CA LEU A 186 -13.00 -7.44 12.99
C LEU A 186 -12.44 -6.90 14.31
N GLY A 187 -11.33 -6.15 14.27
CA GLY A 187 -10.74 -5.53 15.46
C GLY A 187 -11.72 -4.59 16.16
N LEU A 188 -12.36 -3.68 15.40
CA LEU A 188 -13.40 -2.79 15.92
C LEU A 188 -14.57 -3.56 16.54
N ARG A 189 -14.96 -4.68 15.93
CA ARG A 189 -16.01 -5.56 16.45
C ARG A 189 -15.63 -6.16 17.81
N ASP A 190 -14.42 -6.66 17.93
CA ASP A 190 -13.92 -7.32 19.13
C ASP A 190 -13.67 -6.31 20.26
N GLU A 191 -13.15 -5.12 19.95
CA GLU A 191 -13.02 -4.01 20.91
C GLU A 191 -14.36 -3.60 21.50
N ILE A 192 -15.39 -3.47 20.63
CA ILE A 192 -16.75 -3.17 21.07
C ILE A 192 -17.23 -4.25 22.04
N ALA A 193 -17.10 -5.53 21.69
CA ALA A 193 -17.52 -6.65 22.54
C ALA A 193 -16.76 -6.70 23.88
N ARG A 194 -15.45 -6.39 23.89
CA ARG A 194 -14.62 -6.36 25.11
C ARG A 194 -14.95 -5.18 26.03
N SER A 195 -15.16 -3.99 25.47
CA SER A 195 -15.55 -2.80 26.24
C SER A 195 -16.86 -2.99 27.00
N GLU A 196 -17.76 -3.83 26.47
CA GLU A 196 -19.00 -4.19 27.15
C GLU A 196 -18.86 -5.30 28.17
N SER A 197 -17.94 -6.25 28.00
CA SER A 197 -17.69 -7.30 29.02
C SER A 197 -17.19 -6.69 30.34
N GLN A 198 -16.65 -5.47 30.31
CA GLN A 198 -16.26 -4.68 31.48
C GLN A 198 -17.39 -3.79 32.03
N THR A 199 -18.48 -3.60 31.29
CA THR A 199 -19.58 -2.66 31.61
C THR A 199 -20.93 -3.36 31.83
N ALA A 200 -21.10 -4.60 31.36
CA ALA A 200 -22.38 -5.30 31.25
C ALA A 200 -22.62 -6.38 32.32
N GLU A 201 -22.65 -5.98 33.60
CA GLU A 201 -23.43 -6.71 34.61
C GLU A 201 -24.95 -6.52 34.43
N GLN A 202 -25.41 -5.66 33.52
CA GLN A 202 -26.83 -5.36 33.37
C GLN A 202 -27.21 -5.12 31.91
N SER A 203 -27.76 -6.14 31.23
CA SER A 203 -28.92 -6.06 30.31
C SER A 203 -28.98 -7.26 29.35
N GLN A 204 -30.09 -7.99 29.40
CA GLN A 204 -30.40 -9.11 28.51
C GLN A 204 -31.16 -8.63 27.25
N GLN A 205 -31.01 -9.41 26.18
CA GLN A 205 -31.84 -9.49 24.95
C GLN A 205 -31.51 -8.54 23.78
N GLY A 206 -30.52 -8.98 23.00
CA GLY A 206 -30.17 -8.54 21.66
C GLY A 206 -28.81 -9.16 21.29
N SER A 207 -28.46 -9.32 20.00
CA SER A 207 -27.05 -9.54 19.64
C SER A 207 -26.26 -8.35 20.20
N PRO A 208 -25.34 -8.53 21.18
CA PRO A 208 -24.72 -7.42 21.93
C PRO A 208 -24.10 -6.38 21.01
N LEU A 209 -23.50 -6.85 19.91
CA LEU A 209 -22.87 -6.04 18.90
C LEU A 209 -23.85 -5.09 18.17
N ASP A 210 -25.07 -5.56 17.88
CA ASP A 210 -26.02 -4.82 17.03
C ASP A 210 -26.72 -3.68 17.78
N SER A 211 -26.84 -3.79 19.12
CA SER A 211 -27.27 -2.70 20.02
C SER A 211 -26.20 -1.63 20.21
N VAL A 212 -24.92 -2.00 20.28
CA VAL A 212 -23.83 -1.03 20.46
C VAL A 212 -23.51 -0.25 19.22
N LEU A 213 -23.49 -0.93 18.07
CA LEU A 213 -23.29 -0.24 16.83
C LEU A 213 -24.43 0.78 16.57
N ARG A 214 -25.64 0.54 17.11
CA ARG A 214 -26.72 1.53 17.14
C ARG A 214 -26.43 2.69 18.12
N SER A 215 -25.92 2.40 19.32
CA SER A 215 -25.64 3.44 20.34
C SER A 215 -24.46 4.35 19.94
N LYS A 216 -23.43 3.81 19.28
CA LYS A 216 -22.31 4.58 18.69
C LYS A 216 -22.66 5.28 17.37
N ARG A 217 -23.95 5.29 16.97
CA ARG A 217 -24.45 5.88 15.72
C ARG A 217 -23.72 5.37 14.46
N ILE A 218 -23.24 4.13 14.47
CA ILE A 218 -22.58 3.55 13.30
C ILE A 218 -23.63 3.35 12.18
N PRO A 219 -23.35 3.84 10.96
CA PRO A 219 -24.24 3.68 9.81
C PRO A 219 -24.68 2.23 9.61
N HIS A 220 -25.96 2.03 9.28
CA HIS A 220 -26.56 0.69 9.17
C HIS A 220 -25.82 -0.24 8.19
N SER A 221 -25.28 0.32 7.10
CA SER A 221 -24.47 -0.39 6.11
C SER A 221 -23.21 -1.03 6.72
N LEU A 222 -22.47 -0.29 7.55
CA LEU A 222 -21.28 -0.78 8.23
C LEU A 222 -21.62 -1.85 9.28
N ARG A 223 -22.79 -1.74 9.93
CA ARG A 223 -23.26 -2.75 10.89
C ARG A 223 -23.51 -4.10 10.25
N LYS A 224 -24.20 -4.10 9.11
CA LYS A 224 -24.45 -5.31 8.33
C LYS A 224 -23.12 -5.93 7.88
N MET A 225 -22.21 -5.11 7.36
CA MET A 225 -20.88 -5.57 6.95
C MET A 225 -20.11 -6.22 8.11
N ALA A 226 -20.05 -5.57 9.28
CA ALA A 226 -19.36 -6.11 10.46
C ALA A 226 -19.92 -7.46 10.94
N ASN A 227 -21.24 -7.66 10.87
CA ASN A 227 -21.89 -8.94 11.22
C ASN A 227 -21.58 -10.05 10.21
N ASP A 228 -21.45 -9.71 8.93
CA ASP A 228 -21.27 -10.67 7.83
C ASP A 228 -19.78 -11.01 7.55
N ILE A 229 -18.83 -10.15 7.97
CA ILE A 229 -17.38 -10.32 7.74
C ILE A 229 -16.85 -11.71 8.15
N PRO A 230 -17.14 -12.27 9.34
CA PRO A 230 -16.58 -13.55 9.77
C PRO A 230 -16.97 -14.72 8.86
N LYS A 231 -18.16 -14.64 8.24
CA LYS A 231 -18.62 -15.63 7.27
C LYS A 231 -18.09 -15.32 5.86
N SER A 232 -17.84 -14.04 5.59
CA SER A 232 -17.37 -13.57 4.29
C SER A 232 -15.89 -13.91 4.05
N ILE A 233 -15.05 -13.93 5.09
CA ILE A 233 -13.60 -14.25 4.95
C ILE A 233 -13.37 -15.67 4.40
N PRO A 234 -13.95 -16.74 4.98
CA PRO A 234 -13.85 -18.09 4.41
C PRO A 234 -14.32 -18.19 2.96
N LEU A 235 -15.45 -17.56 2.64
CA LEU A 235 -15.99 -17.56 1.29
C LEU A 235 -15.10 -16.79 0.31
N ALA A 236 -14.55 -15.66 0.74
CA ALA A 236 -13.63 -14.84 -0.04
C ALA A 236 -12.32 -15.59 -0.29
N ALA A 237 -11.73 -16.22 0.73
CA ALA A 237 -10.51 -17.01 0.61
C ALA A 237 -10.69 -18.17 -0.38
N LYS A 238 -11.78 -18.95 -0.24
CA LYS A 238 -12.11 -20.04 -1.16
C LYS A 238 -12.27 -19.55 -2.60
N ARG A 239 -12.92 -18.39 -2.80
CA ARG A 239 -13.17 -17.84 -4.13
C ARG A 239 -11.92 -17.22 -4.75
N ALA A 240 -11.10 -16.52 -3.96
CA ALA A 240 -9.81 -16.00 -4.38
C ALA A 240 -8.87 -17.13 -4.82
N LEU A 241 -8.87 -18.25 -4.08
CA LEU A 241 -8.12 -19.45 -4.46
C LEU A 241 -8.63 -20.04 -5.78
N ALA A 242 -9.94 -20.20 -5.93
CA ALA A 242 -10.55 -20.74 -7.15
C ALA A 242 -10.26 -19.87 -8.40
N LYS A 243 -10.07 -18.56 -8.22
CA LYS A 243 -9.68 -17.62 -9.28
C LYS A 243 -8.17 -17.50 -9.50
N GLY A 244 -7.36 -18.18 -8.70
CA GLY A 244 -5.90 -18.05 -8.75
C GLY A 244 -5.35 -16.72 -8.23
N ILE A 245 -6.16 -15.91 -7.54
CA ILE A 245 -5.76 -14.62 -6.95
C ILE A 245 -4.83 -14.85 -5.74
N ILE A 246 -5.04 -15.94 -5.01
CA ILE A 246 -4.12 -16.40 -3.96
C ILE A 246 -3.66 -17.81 -4.27
N SER A 247 -2.43 -18.13 -3.88
CA SER A 247 -1.81 -19.43 -4.15
C SER A 247 -2.33 -20.55 -3.25
N GLN A 248 -2.70 -20.22 -2.00
CA GLN A 248 -3.15 -21.19 -1.01
C GLN A 248 -4.00 -20.51 0.08
N THR A 249 -4.74 -21.33 0.82
CA THR A 249 -5.54 -20.94 1.99
C THR A 249 -5.08 -21.73 3.20
N GLU A 250 -5.07 -21.09 4.36
CA GLU A 250 -4.76 -21.72 5.65
C GLU A 250 -5.92 -21.40 6.60
N GLY A 251 -6.48 -22.40 7.29
CA GLY A 251 -7.56 -22.17 8.26
C GLY A 251 -8.78 -21.37 7.73
N ASP A 252 -9.18 -21.60 6.48
CA ASP A 252 -10.22 -20.83 5.78
C ASP A 252 -9.92 -19.32 5.62
N ASP A 253 -8.65 -18.94 5.61
CA ASP A 253 -8.21 -17.56 5.42
C ASP A 253 -7.08 -17.46 4.36
N PHE A 254 -6.71 -16.24 4.03
CA PHE A 254 -5.54 -15.91 3.22
C PHE A 254 -4.30 -16.42 3.94
N SER A 255 -3.53 -17.26 3.25
CA SER A 255 -2.29 -17.80 3.78
C SER A 255 -1.15 -16.80 3.68
N ILE A 256 -0.29 -16.80 4.70
CA ILE A 256 0.93 -16.01 4.77
C ILE A 256 2.11 -16.93 5.00
N ALA A 257 3.14 -16.80 4.15
CA ALA A 257 4.38 -17.51 4.33
C ALA A 257 5.27 -16.74 5.31
N VAL A 258 5.60 -17.38 6.44
CA VAL A 258 6.46 -16.83 7.49
C VAL A 258 7.76 -17.62 7.52
N GLU A 259 8.87 -16.91 7.49
CA GLU A 259 10.19 -17.51 7.69
C GLU A 259 10.43 -17.75 9.18
N MET A 260 10.51 -19.01 9.58
CA MET A 260 10.95 -19.38 10.92
C MET A 260 12.46 -19.27 10.98
N LYS A 261 12.98 -18.46 11.92
CA LYS A 261 14.41 -18.45 12.23
C LYS A 261 14.83 -19.89 12.53
N GLY A 262 15.74 -20.42 11.70
CA GLY A 262 16.29 -21.76 11.90
C GLY A 262 16.89 -21.89 13.30
N ALA A 263 16.78 -23.08 13.89
CA ALA A 263 17.39 -23.38 15.17
C ALA A 263 18.91 -23.39 15.02
N SER A 264 19.56 -22.23 15.21
CA SER A 264 20.98 -21.96 15.55
C SER A 264 22.13 -22.74 14.85
N ASN A 265 21.87 -23.65 13.91
CA ASN A 265 22.83 -24.65 13.43
C ASN A 265 22.94 -24.70 11.89
N GLY A 266 22.80 -23.57 11.21
CA GLY A 266 23.03 -23.49 9.76
C GLY A 266 22.02 -24.23 8.88
N GLU A 267 20.89 -24.69 9.43
CA GLU A 267 19.79 -25.21 8.63
C GLU A 267 19.09 -24.06 7.87
N PRO A 268 18.66 -24.30 6.61
CA PRO A 268 17.93 -23.30 5.85
C PRO A 268 16.66 -22.87 6.59
N ALA A 269 16.35 -21.58 6.55
CA ALA A 269 15.14 -21.04 7.17
C ALA A 269 13.92 -21.82 6.66
N LYS A 270 13.14 -22.39 7.59
CA LYS A 270 11.95 -23.14 7.23
C LYS A 270 10.80 -22.17 7.07
N THR A 271 10.19 -22.15 5.89
CA THR A 271 8.98 -21.37 5.65
C THR A 271 7.77 -22.16 6.13
N MET A 272 6.89 -21.53 6.91
CA MET A 272 5.59 -22.10 7.29
C MET A 272 4.45 -21.19 6.86
N SER A 273 3.32 -21.81 6.52
CA SER A 273 2.07 -21.11 6.22
C SER A 273 1.31 -20.85 7.51
N VAL A 274 0.83 -19.61 7.70
CA VAL A 274 -0.09 -19.24 8.79
C VAL A 274 -1.29 -18.48 8.21
N PRO A 275 -2.48 -18.59 8.81
CA PRO A 275 -3.62 -17.80 8.37
C PRO A 275 -3.45 -16.33 8.76
N TYR A 276 -3.90 -15.41 7.90
CA TYR A 276 -3.85 -13.97 8.15
C TYR A 276 -4.41 -13.59 9.53
N SER A 277 -5.52 -14.20 9.93
CA SER A 277 -6.17 -13.96 11.23
C SER A 277 -5.26 -14.17 12.44
N ASN A 278 -4.20 -14.99 12.33
CA ASN A 278 -3.35 -15.36 13.46
C ASN A 278 -2.12 -14.46 13.63
N LEU A 279 -1.93 -13.47 12.76
CA LEU A 279 -0.86 -12.50 12.94
C LEU A 279 -1.13 -11.56 14.11
N ASP A 280 -0.05 -10.96 14.63
CA ASP A 280 -0.16 -9.86 15.59
C ASP A 280 -0.53 -8.53 14.90
N GLU A 281 -0.85 -7.53 15.73
CA GLU A 281 -1.27 -6.20 15.27
C GLU A 281 -0.21 -5.49 14.41
N ASN A 282 1.08 -5.67 14.72
CA ASN A 282 2.17 -5.05 13.96
C ASN A 282 2.26 -5.63 12.55
N HIS A 283 2.13 -6.95 12.42
CA HIS A 283 2.11 -7.62 11.13
C HIS A 283 0.83 -7.31 10.35
N HIS A 284 -0.33 -7.20 11.01
CA HIS A 284 -1.55 -6.71 10.37
C HIS A 284 -1.40 -5.30 9.83
N ASP A 285 -0.80 -4.38 10.59
CA ASP A 285 -0.56 -3.01 10.15
C ASP A 285 0.43 -2.95 8.98
N ALA A 286 1.52 -3.73 9.05
CA ALA A 286 2.50 -3.80 7.97
C ALA A 286 1.88 -4.30 6.65
N ILE A 287 1.12 -5.39 6.68
CA ILE A 287 0.47 -5.94 5.48
C ILE A 287 -0.62 -4.99 4.97
N ARG A 288 -1.36 -4.34 5.88
CA ARG A 288 -2.34 -3.32 5.51
C ARG A 288 -1.68 -2.17 4.73
N LYS A 289 -0.56 -1.64 5.22
CA LYS A 289 0.20 -0.59 4.53
C LYS A 289 0.67 -1.04 3.15
N ILE A 290 1.20 -2.26 3.03
CA ILE A 290 1.59 -2.83 1.74
C ILE A 290 0.39 -2.88 0.78
N ALA A 291 -0.73 -3.45 1.23
CA ALA A 291 -1.93 -3.59 0.42
C ALA A 291 -2.52 -2.24 -0.01
N GLU A 292 -2.61 -1.28 0.92
CA GLU A 292 -3.10 0.08 0.67
C GLU A 292 -2.22 0.82 -0.34
N SER A 293 -0.90 0.84 -0.13
CA SER A 293 0.03 1.56 -0.99
C SER A 293 0.10 0.96 -2.41
N ARG A 294 0.09 -0.37 -2.54
CA ARG A 294 0.08 -1.01 -3.86
C ARG A 294 -1.23 -0.77 -4.60
N PHE A 295 -2.36 -0.91 -3.90
CA PHE A 295 -3.67 -0.67 -4.50
C PHE A 295 -3.87 0.80 -4.87
N LEU A 296 -3.34 1.74 -4.08
CA LEU A 296 -3.32 3.18 -4.41
C LEU A 296 -2.57 3.42 -5.73
N ALA A 297 -1.37 2.86 -5.88
CA ALA A 297 -0.59 3.02 -7.10
C ALA A 297 -1.31 2.46 -8.34
N PHE A 298 -1.97 1.29 -8.22
CA PHE A 298 -2.79 0.75 -9.31
C PHE A 298 -4.00 1.63 -9.62
N ALA A 299 -4.76 2.05 -8.59
CA ALA A 299 -5.94 2.89 -8.76
C ALA A 299 -5.58 4.22 -9.44
N TRP A 300 -4.49 4.86 -9.02
CA TRP A 300 -4.01 6.09 -9.65
C TRP A 300 -3.54 5.84 -11.08
N SER A 301 -2.75 4.79 -11.32
CA SER A 301 -2.21 4.46 -12.65
C SER A 301 -3.31 4.09 -13.66
N LEU A 302 -4.46 3.60 -13.19
CA LEU A 302 -5.63 3.29 -14.01
C LEU A 302 -6.62 4.46 -14.12
N GLY A 303 -6.27 5.65 -13.59
CA GLY A 303 -7.13 6.83 -13.61
C GLY A 303 -8.42 6.68 -12.79
N LYS A 304 -8.47 5.74 -11.84
CA LYS A 304 -9.62 5.55 -10.94
C LYS A 304 -9.65 6.57 -9.82
N ILE A 305 -8.49 7.11 -9.47
CA ILE A 305 -8.32 8.29 -8.64
C ILE A 305 -7.45 9.31 -9.38
N THR A 306 -7.73 10.59 -9.15
CA THR A 306 -6.98 11.69 -9.79
C THR A 306 -5.77 12.09 -8.96
N ASP A 307 -5.92 12.13 -7.64
CA ASP A 307 -4.89 12.64 -6.74
C ASP A 307 -4.13 11.49 -6.07
N TRP A 308 -2.89 11.78 -5.67
CA TRP A 308 -1.95 10.78 -5.14
C TRP A 308 -1.92 10.73 -3.60
N ASP A 309 -2.45 11.74 -2.91
CA ASP A 309 -2.29 11.88 -1.47
C ASP A 309 -3.15 10.89 -0.66
N ALA A 310 -2.56 10.34 0.41
CA ALA A 310 -3.11 9.25 1.23
C ALA A 310 -4.46 9.56 1.91
N ASP A 311 -4.84 10.83 2.05
CA ASP A 311 -6.12 11.22 2.66
C ASP A 311 -7.33 10.80 1.79
N GLN A 312 -7.08 10.50 0.50
CA GLN A 312 -8.07 9.96 -0.43
C GLN A 312 -8.15 8.42 -0.44
N VAL A 313 -7.49 7.71 0.48
CA VAL A 313 -7.81 6.28 0.69
C VAL A 313 -9.30 6.10 1.06
N SER A 314 -9.94 7.14 1.61
CA SER A 314 -11.38 7.22 1.79
C SER A 314 -12.18 7.21 0.46
N GLU A 315 -11.65 7.80 -0.61
CA GLU A 315 -12.23 7.75 -1.96
C GLU A 315 -12.05 6.37 -2.61
N MET A 316 -10.96 5.66 -2.28
CA MET A 316 -10.78 4.27 -2.67
C MET A 316 -11.88 3.34 -2.10
N VAL A 317 -12.56 3.73 -1.01
CA VAL A 317 -13.73 3.01 -0.46
C VAL A 317 -14.91 3.02 -1.44
N SER A 318 -14.97 4.01 -2.35
CA SER A 318 -15.99 4.07 -3.41
C SER A 318 -15.68 3.14 -4.60
N ILE A 319 -14.42 2.73 -4.76
CA ILE A 319 -14.00 1.65 -5.66
C ILE A 319 -14.29 0.34 -4.93
N ASN A 320 -15.50 -0.19 -5.12
CA ASN A 320 -15.99 -1.38 -4.44
C ASN A 320 -14.95 -2.55 -4.57
N PRO A 321 -14.12 -2.83 -3.53
CA PRO A 321 -12.97 -3.74 -3.62
C PRO A 321 -13.40 -5.21 -3.53
N ILE A 322 -14.62 -5.46 -4.00
CA ILE A 322 -15.37 -6.71 -3.93
C ILE A 322 -15.47 -7.30 -5.35
N ASN A 323 -15.08 -6.57 -6.39
CA ASN A 323 -15.20 -7.04 -7.76
C ASN A 323 -14.24 -8.19 -8.05
N ALA A 324 -12.97 -8.08 -7.66
CA ALA A 324 -11.97 -9.12 -7.91
C ALA A 324 -12.41 -10.48 -7.34
N ILE A 325 -12.81 -10.50 -6.06
CA ILE A 325 -13.22 -11.72 -5.38
C ILE A 325 -14.60 -12.18 -5.88
N TRP A 326 -15.58 -11.28 -6.03
CA TRP A 326 -16.98 -11.66 -6.15
C TRP A 326 -17.59 -11.57 -7.55
N SER A 327 -16.84 -11.12 -8.56
CA SER A 327 -17.29 -11.16 -9.96
C SER A 327 -17.58 -12.60 -10.41
N PRO A 328 -18.67 -12.87 -11.13
CA PRO A 328 -18.96 -14.19 -11.67
C PRO A 328 -17.80 -14.70 -12.52
N ASN A 329 -17.59 -16.02 -12.56
CA ASN A 329 -16.59 -16.60 -13.45
C ASN A 329 -16.97 -16.24 -14.88
N GLN A 330 -16.03 -15.66 -15.63
CA GLN A 330 -16.16 -15.53 -17.07
C GLN A 330 -15.82 -16.89 -17.68
N ASP A 331 -16.72 -17.86 -17.54
CA ASP A 331 -16.67 -19.12 -18.29
C ASP A 331 -17.34 -18.95 -19.65
#